data_AF-A0A965XW07-F1
#
_entry.id   AF-A0A965XW07-F1
#
_cell.length_a   1.000
_cell.length_b   1.000
_cell.length_c   1.000
_cell.angle_alpha   90.00
_cell.angle_beta   90.00
_cell.angle_gamma   90.00
#
_symmetry.space_group_name_H-M   'P 1'
#
loop_
_entity.id
_entity.type
_entity.pdbx_description
1 polymer ?
#
loop_
_entity_poly.entity_id
_entity_poly.type
_entity_poly.pdbx_seq_one_letter_code
_entity_poly.pdbx_strand_id
1 'polypeptide(L)'
;MAEKLFAEFQPVPTSQWEEVINKDLKGADYDKRLVWKTMEGFAVRPYYRAEDLENLKHIGSTPGAFPFVRGTKDQNKWLVRQGYCAWESFQKANEQAVRGISRGVDSVAFCVDGQKEISTEKMAVLLKGVDLAKTEINFEGCSCASAQIILAFTEYAAKNGVNPKDIKASFDFDPLRTLTTTGNYCCQNYLETLKGCMEAVKDYPGIRVTGVEGYAFNDAGATIVQELGFAMAMGSEYMQMLISAGFTADQAASRIKFTFAIGPNYFLEIAKFRAARLLWANITKEYG
;
A
#
# COMPACT_ATOMS: atom_id res chain seq x y z
N MET A 1 -3.02 -39.30 14.94
CA MET A 1 -1.72 -38.76 15.40
C MET A 1 -0.87 -38.55 14.16
N ALA A 2 -0.26 -37.37 13.99
CA ALA A 2 0.68 -37.17 12.88
C ALA A 2 1.92 -38.05 13.09
N GLU A 3 2.39 -38.71 12.04
CA GLU A 3 3.62 -39.50 12.06
C GLU A 3 4.82 -38.60 12.39
N LYS A 4 5.62 -38.98 13.39
CA LYS A 4 6.82 -38.24 13.78
C LYS A 4 7.99 -38.69 12.91
N LEU A 5 8.28 -37.91 11.87
CA LEU A 5 9.50 -38.07 11.09
C LEU A 5 10.73 -37.78 11.97
N PHE A 6 11.85 -38.47 11.69
CA PHE A 6 13.16 -38.28 12.34
C PHE A 6 13.26 -38.60 13.83
N ALA A 7 12.33 -39.40 14.39
CA ALA A 7 12.35 -39.79 15.81
C ALA A 7 13.60 -40.62 16.22
N GLU A 8 14.30 -41.21 15.25
CA GLU A 8 15.51 -41.99 15.46
C GLU A 8 16.77 -41.11 15.64
N PHE A 9 16.69 -39.81 15.34
CA PHE A 9 17.80 -38.88 15.43
C PHE A 9 17.71 -38.02 16.69
N GLN A 10 18.85 -37.81 17.35
CA GLN A 10 18.92 -36.87 18.46
C GLN A 10 18.76 -35.42 17.96
N PRO A 11 18.11 -34.52 18.73
CA PRO A 11 18.02 -33.11 18.37
C PRO A 11 19.42 -32.48 18.22
N VAL A 12 19.63 -31.74 17.13
CA VAL A 12 20.91 -31.09 16.83
C VAL A 12 20.88 -29.64 17.36
N PRO A 13 21.69 -29.27 18.37
CA PRO A 13 21.73 -27.91 18.91
C PRO A 13 22.41 -26.93 17.93
N THR A 14 22.25 -25.62 18.16
CA THR A 14 22.85 -24.57 17.33
C THR A 14 24.37 -24.65 17.30
N SER A 15 25.00 -24.99 18.42
CA SER A 15 26.46 -25.17 18.51
C SER A 15 27.01 -26.21 17.53
N GLN A 16 26.30 -27.31 17.29
CA GLN A 16 26.73 -28.34 16.34
C GLN A 16 26.61 -27.86 14.88
N TRP A 17 25.62 -27.03 14.55
CA TRP A 17 25.53 -26.40 13.23
C TRP A 17 26.68 -25.43 13.01
N GLU A 18 26.97 -24.60 14.01
CA GLU A 18 28.10 -23.66 13.97
C GLU A 18 29.46 -24.37 13.84
N GLU A 19 29.65 -25.51 14.51
CA GLU A 19 30.88 -26.30 14.38
C GLU A 19 31.11 -26.78 12.93
N VAL A 20 30.07 -27.28 12.27
CA VAL A 20 30.14 -27.70 10.86
C VAL A 20 30.46 -26.53 9.95
N ILE A 21 29.78 -25.39 10.13
CA ILE A 21 30.03 -24.18 9.33
C ILE A 21 31.48 -23.71 9.50
N ASN A 22 31.99 -23.63 10.73
CA ASN A 22 33.35 -23.19 11.01
C ASN A 22 34.40 -24.15 10.41
N LYS A 23 34.13 -25.46 10.45
CA LYS A 23 34.97 -26.47 9.79
C LYS A 23 35.01 -26.24 8.27
N ASP A 24 33.87 -25.99 7.64
CA ASP A 24 33.76 -25.77 6.19
C ASP A 24 34.39 -24.44 5.74
N LEU A 25 34.36 -23.42 6.61
CA LEU A 25 35.03 -22.14 6.38
C LEU A 25 36.56 -22.23 6.38
N LYS A 26 37.16 -23.31 6.93
CA LYS A 26 38.61 -23.54 6.96
C LYS A 26 39.42 -22.34 7.47
N GLY A 27 38.92 -21.71 8.53
CA GLY A 27 39.52 -20.52 9.16
C GLY A 27 39.18 -19.19 8.49
N ALA A 28 38.32 -19.17 7.47
CA ALA A 28 37.78 -17.92 6.94
C ALA A 28 36.82 -17.26 7.96
N ASP A 29 36.83 -15.93 7.97
CA ASP A 29 36.00 -15.11 8.86
C ASP A 29 34.50 -15.28 8.53
N TYR A 30 33.74 -15.81 9.50
CA TYR A 30 32.30 -16.11 9.36
C TYR A 30 31.50 -14.87 8.96
N ASP A 31 31.68 -13.76 9.68
CA ASP A 31 30.91 -12.53 9.49
C ASP A 31 31.19 -11.88 8.13
N LYS A 32 32.43 -11.97 7.64
CA LYS A 32 32.78 -11.46 6.31
C LYS A 32 32.31 -12.37 5.19
N ARG A 33 32.20 -13.69 5.42
CA ARG A 33 31.90 -14.67 4.37
C ARG A 33 30.43 -14.97 4.22
N LEU A 34 29.68 -15.06 5.33
CA LEU A 34 28.34 -15.63 5.33
C LEU A 34 27.25 -14.64 5.76
N VAL A 35 27.61 -13.60 6.52
CA VAL A 35 26.63 -12.61 6.97
C VAL A 35 26.44 -11.56 5.88
N TRP A 36 25.21 -11.48 5.37
CA TRP A 36 24.85 -10.44 4.42
C TRP A 36 24.63 -9.12 5.16
N LYS A 37 25.55 -8.17 4.95
CA LYS A 37 25.40 -6.78 5.40
C LYS A 37 24.54 -6.03 4.39
N THR A 38 23.27 -5.89 4.71
CA THR A 38 22.31 -5.23 3.81
C THR A 38 22.57 -3.72 3.76
N MET A 39 22.14 -3.07 2.67
CA MET A 39 22.09 -1.60 2.61
C MET A 39 21.04 -1.01 3.56
N GLU A 40 20.12 -1.85 4.08
CA GLU A 40 19.10 -1.47 5.05
C GLU A 40 19.65 -1.17 6.45
N GLY A 41 20.95 -1.42 6.68
CA GLY A 41 21.60 -1.16 7.97
C GLY A 41 21.49 -2.31 8.98
N PHE A 42 20.99 -3.47 8.57
CA PHE A 42 20.99 -4.69 9.41
C PHE A 42 21.64 -5.88 8.72
N ALA A 43 22.10 -6.83 9.54
CA ALA A 43 22.71 -8.07 9.09
C ALA A 43 21.67 -9.18 8.91
N VAL A 44 21.80 -9.95 7.84
CA VAL A 44 21.03 -11.17 7.59
C VAL A 44 21.96 -12.38 7.75
N ARG A 45 21.61 -13.28 8.66
CA ARG A 45 22.37 -14.50 8.92
C ARG A 45 22.14 -15.54 7.82
N PRO A 46 23.11 -16.45 7.58
CA PRO A 46 22.98 -17.50 6.58
C PRO A 46 21.88 -18.52 6.91
N TYR A 47 21.45 -18.62 8.18
CA TYR A 47 20.35 -19.47 8.60
C TYR A 47 19.65 -18.90 9.86
N TYR A 48 18.46 -19.41 10.13
CA TYR A 48 17.64 -19.10 11.31
C TYR A 48 17.02 -20.38 11.85
N ARG A 49 16.73 -20.41 13.16
CA ARG A 49 16.23 -21.57 13.91
C ARG A 49 15.01 -21.21 14.78
N ALA A 50 14.39 -22.23 15.38
CA ALA A 50 13.21 -22.07 16.23
C ALA A 50 13.46 -21.10 17.41
N GLU A 51 14.65 -21.12 18.00
CA GLU A 51 15.07 -20.20 19.07
C GLU A 51 15.03 -18.72 18.64
N ASP A 52 15.23 -18.42 17.36
CA ASP A 52 15.15 -17.05 16.83
C ASP A 52 13.72 -16.51 16.80
N LEU A 53 12.71 -17.38 17.03
CA LEU A 53 11.31 -17.02 17.06
C LEU A 53 10.78 -16.78 18.48
N GLU A 54 11.50 -17.18 19.54
CA GLU A 54 11.01 -17.22 20.92
C GLU A 54 10.52 -15.86 21.44
N ASN A 55 11.15 -14.77 21.00
CA ASN A 55 10.84 -13.41 21.45
C ASN A 55 9.87 -12.66 20.53
N LEU A 56 9.39 -13.31 19.47
CA LEU A 56 8.48 -12.69 18.50
C LEU A 56 7.02 -12.85 18.92
N LYS A 57 6.46 -11.80 19.53
CA LYS A 57 5.08 -11.76 20.08
C LYS A 57 3.97 -12.06 19.05
N HIS A 58 4.27 -12.01 17.75
CA HIS A 58 3.29 -12.11 16.67
C HIS A 58 3.27 -13.45 15.93
N ILE A 59 4.08 -14.45 16.34
CA ILE A 59 4.21 -15.74 15.63
C ILE A 59 2.89 -16.54 15.59
N GLY A 60 2.04 -16.38 16.62
CA GLY A 60 0.71 -17.01 16.68
C GLY A 60 -0.43 -16.21 16.04
N SER A 61 -0.16 -15.05 15.43
CA SER A 61 -1.22 -14.22 14.85
C SER A 61 -1.92 -14.91 13.67
N THR A 62 -3.22 -14.68 13.51
CA THR A 62 -4.00 -15.14 12.35
C THR A 62 -4.20 -13.97 11.36
N PRO A 63 -4.33 -14.26 10.05
CA PRO A 63 -4.73 -13.22 9.09
C PRO A 63 -6.09 -12.62 9.47
N GLY A 64 -6.27 -11.31 9.30
CA GLY A 64 -7.48 -10.59 9.68
C GLY A 64 -7.60 -10.25 11.18
N ALA A 65 -6.64 -10.65 12.00
CA ALA A 65 -6.59 -10.28 13.42
C ALA A 65 -5.43 -9.34 13.72
N PHE A 66 -5.62 -8.42 14.68
CA PHE A 66 -4.56 -7.54 15.17
C PHE A 66 -3.33 -8.37 15.61
N PRO A 67 -2.09 -8.00 15.24
CA PRO A 67 -1.67 -6.77 14.54
C PRO A 67 -1.52 -6.93 13.02
N PHE A 68 -2.32 -7.79 12.39
CA PHE A 68 -2.46 -7.98 10.94
C PHE A 68 -1.17 -8.35 10.18
N VAL A 69 -0.14 -8.81 10.88
CA VAL A 69 1.15 -9.23 10.30
C VAL A 69 0.95 -10.24 9.16
N ARG A 70 0.01 -11.18 9.34
CA ARG A 70 -0.27 -12.25 8.35
C ARG A 70 -1.26 -11.86 7.25
N GLY A 71 -1.76 -10.63 7.26
CA GLY A 71 -2.73 -10.11 6.29
C GLY A 71 -3.88 -9.39 6.99
N THR A 72 -4.50 -8.44 6.30
CA THR A 72 -5.70 -7.74 6.78
C THR A 72 -6.99 -8.51 6.50
N LYS A 73 -6.92 -9.57 5.69
CA LYS A 73 -8.03 -10.47 5.33
C LYS A 73 -7.61 -11.91 5.58
N ASP A 74 -8.59 -12.78 5.75
CA ASP A 74 -8.46 -14.23 5.92
C ASP A 74 -8.26 -14.99 4.59
N GLN A 75 -8.54 -14.35 3.46
CA GLN A 75 -8.40 -14.91 2.12
C GLN A 75 -7.21 -14.32 1.37
N ASN A 76 -6.50 -15.18 0.63
CA ASN A 76 -5.40 -14.78 -0.25
C ASN A 76 -5.93 -14.39 -1.64
N LYS A 77 -6.64 -13.25 -1.72
CA LYS A 77 -7.14 -12.67 -2.97
C LYS A 77 -6.54 -11.29 -3.18
N TRP A 78 -6.00 -11.06 -4.37
CA TRP A 78 -5.53 -9.76 -4.84
C TRP A 78 -6.25 -9.38 -6.13
N LEU A 79 -6.18 -8.11 -6.48
CA LEU A 79 -6.68 -7.60 -7.76
C LEU A 79 -5.50 -7.41 -8.70
N VAL A 80 -5.64 -7.82 -9.96
CA VAL A 80 -4.71 -7.42 -11.01
C VAL A 80 -5.07 -5.99 -11.42
N ARG A 81 -4.25 -5.03 -10.99
CA ARG A 81 -4.43 -3.61 -11.32
C ARG A 81 -3.52 -3.19 -12.46
N GLN A 82 -4.08 -2.50 -13.46
CA GLN A 82 -3.34 -1.95 -14.60
C GLN A 82 -3.61 -0.45 -14.78
N GLY A 83 -2.56 0.32 -15.05
CA GLY A 83 -2.64 1.76 -15.31
C GLY A 83 -2.84 2.11 -16.79
N TYR A 84 -3.65 3.16 -17.04
CA TYR A 84 -3.99 3.73 -18.34
C TYR A 84 -3.98 5.27 -18.27
N CYS A 85 -2.98 5.93 -18.83
CA CYS A 85 -2.85 7.39 -18.73
C CYS A 85 -3.88 8.12 -19.60
N ALA A 86 -4.64 9.04 -18.98
CA ALA A 86 -5.64 9.87 -19.65
C ALA A 86 -5.13 11.26 -20.05
N TRP A 87 -3.82 11.54 -19.91
CA TRP A 87 -3.21 12.84 -20.20
C TRP A 87 -3.42 13.30 -21.66
N GLU A 88 -3.36 12.36 -22.61
CA GLU A 88 -3.58 12.67 -24.04
C GLU A 88 -5.06 12.60 -24.44
N SER A 89 -5.79 11.59 -23.96
CA SER A 89 -7.18 11.35 -24.37
C SER A 89 -7.91 10.42 -23.41
N PHE A 90 -9.02 10.91 -22.83
CA PHE A 90 -9.94 10.10 -22.04
C PHE A 90 -10.53 8.92 -22.85
N GLN A 91 -10.81 9.12 -24.14
CA GLN A 91 -11.36 8.08 -25.02
C GLN A 91 -10.36 6.94 -25.23
N LYS A 92 -9.09 7.25 -25.52
CA LYS A 92 -8.06 6.21 -25.68
C LYS A 92 -7.82 5.44 -24.38
N ALA A 93 -7.77 6.15 -23.25
CA ALA A 93 -7.62 5.51 -21.93
C ALA A 93 -8.80 4.56 -21.63
N ASN A 94 -10.03 4.96 -21.95
CA ASN A 94 -11.22 4.11 -21.83
C ASN A 94 -11.11 2.84 -22.69
N GLU A 95 -10.78 2.98 -23.98
CA GLU A 95 -10.66 1.83 -24.90
C GLU A 95 -9.62 0.81 -24.42
N GLN A 96 -8.49 1.29 -23.89
CA GLN A 96 -7.45 0.44 -23.31
C GLN A 96 -7.92 -0.23 -22.02
N ALA A 97 -8.61 0.50 -21.14
CA ALA A 97 -9.15 -0.03 -19.89
C ALA A 97 -10.21 -1.12 -20.14
N VAL A 98 -11.18 -0.87 -21.02
CA VAL A 98 -12.20 -1.85 -21.41
C VAL A 98 -11.57 -3.10 -22.02
N ARG A 99 -10.56 -2.91 -22.88
CA ARG A 99 -9.79 -4.03 -23.44
C ARG A 99 -9.06 -4.81 -22.35
N GLY A 100 -8.47 -4.14 -21.37
CA GLY A 100 -7.81 -4.76 -20.22
C GLY A 100 -8.79 -5.59 -19.39
N ILE A 101 -9.93 -5.01 -19.03
CA ILE A 101 -10.99 -5.68 -18.25
C ILE A 101 -11.46 -6.96 -18.98
N SER A 102 -11.67 -6.88 -20.30
CA SER A 102 -12.06 -8.05 -21.11
C SER A 102 -10.99 -9.17 -21.16
N ARG A 103 -9.77 -8.89 -20.68
CA ARG A 103 -8.62 -9.79 -20.67
C ARG A 103 -8.15 -10.15 -19.25
N GLY A 104 -8.96 -9.87 -18.23
CA GLY A 104 -8.70 -10.31 -16.85
C GLY A 104 -8.05 -9.25 -15.94
N VAL A 105 -8.08 -7.98 -16.31
CA VAL A 105 -7.78 -6.88 -15.36
C VAL A 105 -8.98 -6.70 -14.41
N ASP A 106 -8.74 -6.77 -13.10
CA ASP A 106 -9.78 -6.64 -12.08
C ASP A 106 -9.97 -5.19 -11.59
N SER A 107 -8.92 -4.38 -11.70
CA SER A 107 -8.83 -3.02 -11.16
C SER A 107 -8.12 -2.13 -12.18
N VAL A 108 -8.67 -0.95 -12.44
CA VAL A 108 -8.08 0.00 -13.40
C VAL A 108 -7.56 1.22 -12.66
N ALA A 109 -6.41 1.72 -13.10
CA ALA A 109 -5.90 3.01 -12.67
C ALA A 109 -5.85 3.97 -13.86
N PHE A 110 -6.30 5.20 -13.65
CA PHE A 110 -6.24 6.26 -14.63
C PHE A 110 -5.29 7.35 -14.14
N CYS A 111 -4.17 7.52 -14.84
CA CYS A 111 -3.27 8.65 -14.57
C CYS A 111 -3.90 9.91 -15.15
N VAL A 112 -4.20 10.88 -14.30
CA VAL A 112 -4.84 12.15 -14.67
C VAL A 112 -3.93 13.33 -14.35
N ASP A 113 -4.24 14.49 -14.90
CA ASP A 113 -3.64 15.75 -14.46
C ASP A 113 -4.50 16.31 -13.33
N GLY A 114 -4.11 16.02 -12.09
CA GLY A 114 -4.86 16.40 -10.90
C GLY A 114 -4.90 17.90 -10.61
N GLN A 115 -4.22 18.74 -11.40
CA GLN A 115 -4.38 20.19 -11.33
C GLN A 115 -5.60 20.68 -12.12
N LYS A 116 -6.14 19.85 -13.02
CA LYS A 116 -7.28 20.17 -13.88
C LYS A 116 -8.53 19.44 -13.43
N GLU A 117 -9.63 20.17 -13.41
CA GLU A 117 -10.95 19.57 -13.20
C GLU A 117 -11.31 18.61 -14.35
N ILE A 118 -12.03 17.55 -14.01
CA ILE A 118 -12.61 16.62 -14.97
C ILE A 118 -14.12 16.84 -14.92
N SER A 119 -14.70 17.31 -16.02
CA SER A 119 -16.15 17.48 -16.09
C SER A 119 -16.86 16.12 -16.12
N THR A 120 -18.13 16.10 -15.73
CA THR A 120 -18.95 14.88 -15.72
C THR A 120 -19.09 14.26 -17.12
N GLU A 121 -19.04 15.05 -18.19
CA GLU A 121 -19.01 14.56 -19.58
C GLU A 121 -17.70 13.82 -19.91
N LYS A 122 -16.55 14.37 -19.49
CA LYS A 122 -15.26 13.70 -19.66
C LYS A 122 -15.17 12.43 -18.82
N MET A 123 -15.71 12.47 -17.61
CA MET A 123 -15.83 11.29 -16.74
C MET A 123 -16.68 10.20 -17.42
N ALA A 124 -17.79 10.59 -18.06
CA ALA A 124 -18.63 9.67 -18.80
C ALA A 124 -17.92 9.05 -20.01
N VAL A 125 -17.04 9.79 -20.69
CA VAL A 125 -16.17 9.24 -21.75
C VAL A 125 -15.19 8.23 -21.15
N LEU A 126 -14.51 8.58 -20.05
CA LEU A 126 -13.49 7.74 -19.43
C LEU A 126 -14.02 6.40 -18.92
N LEU A 127 -15.24 6.40 -18.38
CA LEU A 127 -15.85 5.25 -17.72
C LEU A 127 -16.88 4.53 -18.58
N LYS A 128 -17.03 4.92 -19.85
CA LYS A 128 -17.98 4.30 -20.77
C LYS A 128 -17.78 2.78 -20.85
N GLY A 129 -18.82 2.01 -20.54
CA GLY A 129 -18.79 0.54 -20.61
C GLY A 129 -18.04 -0.13 -19.47
N VAL A 130 -17.62 0.61 -18.43
CA VAL A 130 -17.00 0.05 -17.22
C VAL A 130 -18.09 -0.18 -16.16
N ASP A 131 -18.20 -1.41 -15.66
CA ASP A 131 -19.12 -1.76 -14.57
C ASP A 131 -18.50 -1.35 -13.22
N LEU A 132 -18.96 -0.22 -12.66
CA LEU A 132 -18.44 0.35 -11.41
C LEU A 132 -18.75 -0.47 -10.15
N ALA A 133 -19.69 -1.43 -10.22
CA ALA A 133 -20.00 -2.33 -9.10
C ALA A 133 -19.05 -3.55 -9.08
N LYS A 134 -18.42 -3.86 -10.22
CA LYS A 134 -17.51 -5.01 -10.37
C LYS A 134 -16.04 -4.62 -10.48
N THR A 135 -15.76 -3.44 -11.03
CA THR A 135 -14.40 -2.98 -11.33
C THR A 135 -13.98 -1.91 -10.33
N GLU A 136 -12.83 -2.10 -9.69
CA GLU A 136 -12.25 -1.05 -8.84
C GLU A 136 -11.58 0.03 -9.70
N ILE A 137 -11.89 1.31 -9.45
CA ILE A 137 -11.41 2.45 -10.24
C ILE A 137 -10.45 3.31 -9.43
N ASN A 138 -9.24 3.54 -9.91
CA ASN A 138 -8.23 4.32 -9.19
C ASN A 138 -7.82 5.51 -10.06
N PHE A 139 -7.65 6.67 -9.44
CA PHE A 139 -7.13 7.87 -10.08
C PHE A 139 -5.76 8.18 -9.48
N GLU A 140 -4.77 8.28 -10.35
CA GLU A 140 -3.37 8.58 -10.02
C GLU A 140 -3.01 9.98 -10.51
N GLY A 141 -2.08 10.66 -9.82
CA GLY A 141 -1.68 12.03 -10.18
C GLY A 141 -2.68 13.11 -9.75
N CYS A 142 -3.60 12.77 -8.87
CA CYS A 142 -4.54 13.70 -8.24
C CYS A 142 -3.81 14.75 -7.40
N SER A 143 -4.35 15.98 -7.42
CA SER A 143 -3.72 17.16 -6.83
C SER A 143 -4.80 18.17 -6.43
N CYS A 144 -4.64 19.45 -6.72
CA CYS A 144 -5.53 20.49 -6.20
C CYS A 144 -6.99 20.43 -6.68
N ALA A 145 -7.25 19.78 -7.82
CA ALA A 145 -8.61 19.55 -8.33
C ALA A 145 -9.25 18.24 -7.83
N SER A 146 -8.63 17.55 -6.84
CA SER A 146 -9.08 16.21 -6.41
C SER A 146 -10.53 16.19 -5.93
N ALA A 147 -10.99 17.22 -5.20
CA ALA A 147 -12.36 17.27 -4.71
C ALA A 147 -13.36 17.30 -5.88
N GLN A 148 -13.08 18.08 -6.92
CA GLN A 148 -13.91 18.21 -8.12
C GLN A 148 -13.87 16.92 -8.95
N ILE A 149 -12.72 16.26 -9.05
CA ILE A 149 -12.60 14.97 -9.74
C ILE A 149 -13.45 13.90 -9.02
N ILE A 150 -13.41 13.85 -7.69
CA ILE A 150 -14.25 12.96 -6.87
C ILE A 150 -15.73 13.28 -7.07
N LEU A 151 -16.10 14.57 -7.07
CA LEU A 151 -17.49 14.99 -7.29
C LEU A 151 -17.99 14.57 -8.68
N ALA A 152 -17.20 14.76 -9.74
CA ALA A 152 -17.56 14.31 -11.09
C ALA A 152 -17.71 12.79 -11.17
N PHE A 153 -16.84 12.03 -10.48
CA PHE A 153 -16.93 10.57 -10.41
C PHE A 153 -18.20 10.10 -9.68
N THR A 154 -18.49 10.67 -8.51
CA THR A 154 -19.65 10.31 -7.70
C THR A 154 -20.96 10.75 -8.36
N GLU A 155 -21.00 11.90 -9.03
CA GLU A 155 -22.14 12.34 -9.84
C GLU A 155 -22.37 11.40 -11.03
N TYR A 156 -21.31 10.99 -11.74
CA TYR A 156 -21.42 10.00 -12.80
C TYR A 156 -21.98 8.68 -12.28
N ALA A 157 -21.48 8.17 -11.15
CA ALA A 157 -21.96 6.94 -10.54
C ALA A 157 -23.44 7.04 -10.14
N ALA A 158 -23.85 8.15 -9.53
CA ALA A 158 -25.23 8.40 -9.13
C ALA A 158 -26.18 8.49 -10.36
N LYS A 159 -25.78 9.18 -11.43
CA LYS A 159 -26.54 9.26 -12.69
C LYS A 159 -26.74 7.89 -13.34
N ASN A 160 -25.81 6.97 -13.16
CA ASN A 160 -25.90 5.59 -13.66
C ASN A 160 -26.55 4.62 -12.65
N GLY A 161 -27.09 5.13 -11.54
CA GLY A 161 -27.82 4.32 -10.56
C GLY A 161 -26.97 3.31 -9.80
N VAL A 162 -25.65 3.51 -9.74
CA VAL A 162 -24.75 2.60 -9.02
C VAL A 162 -24.85 2.86 -7.53
N ASN A 163 -25.13 1.83 -6.75
CA ASN A 163 -25.21 1.91 -5.30
C ASN A 163 -23.84 2.31 -4.70
N PRO A 164 -23.77 3.39 -3.88
CA PRO A 164 -22.52 3.85 -3.26
C PRO A 164 -21.71 2.79 -2.51
N LYS A 165 -22.38 1.77 -1.95
CA LYS A 165 -21.72 0.68 -1.20
C LYS A 165 -20.99 -0.33 -2.09
N ASP A 166 -21.36 -0.43 -3.36
CA ASP A 166 -20.77 -1.37 -4.31
C ASP A 166 -19.54 -0.77 -5.00
N ILE A 167 -19.34 0.55 -4.88
CA ILE A 167 -18.23 1.26 -5.52
C ILE A 167 -16.96 1.12 -4.68
N LYS A 168 -15.89 0.72 -5.36
CA LYS A 168 -14.52 0.73 -4.83
C LYS A 168 -13.68 1.64 -5.69
N ALA A 169 -13.10 2.67 -5.09
CA ALA A 169 -12.24 3.58 -5.81
C ALA A 169 -11.12 4.17 -4.95
N SER A 170 -10.11 4.76 -5.59
CA SER A 170 -9.13 5.60 -4.91
C SER A 170 -8.79 6.85 -5.71
N PHE A 171 -8.40 7.92 -5.03
CA PHE A 171 -8.02 9.18 -5.68
C PHE A 171 -6.62 9.67 -5.30
N ASP A 172 -5.85 8.90 -4.53
CA ASP A 172 -4.42 9.09 -4.25
C ASP A 172 -3.98 10.55 -4.04
N PHE A 173 -4.79 11.34 -3.34
CA PHE A 173 -4.46 12.73 -3.07
C PHE A 173 -3.36 12.80 -2.01
N ASP A 174 -2.16 13.23 -2.42
CA ASP A 174 -0.94 13.20 -1.62
C ASP A 174 -0.20 14.57 -1.67
N PRO A 175 -0.64 15.58 -0.89
CA PRO A 175 0.06 16.86 -0.84
C PRO A 175 1.48 16.77 -0.26
N LEU A 176 1.76 15.80 0.62
CA LEU A 176 3.08 15.57 1.21
C LEU A 176 4.07 14.96 0.23
N ARG A 177 3.64 14.10 -0.70
CA ARG A 177 4.50 13.65 -1.81
C ARG A 177 4.92 14.81 -2.67
N THR A 178 3.98 15.70 -3.02
CA THR A 178 4.33 16.88 -3.84
C THR A 178 5.38 17.72 -3.13
N LEU A 179 5.24 17.93 -1.81
CA LEU A 179 6.23 18.61 -0.99
C LEU A 179 7.59 17.91 -1.01
N THR A 180 7.63 16.61 -0.75
CA THR A 180 8.89 15.85 -0.62
C THR A 180 9.61 15.66 -1.96
N THR A 181 8.91 15.69 -3.09
CA THR A 181 9.49 15.52 -4.43
C THR A 181 9.83 16.83 -5.13
N THR A 182 9.09 17.91 -4.85
CA THR A 182 9.26 19.21 -5.55
C THR A 182 9.73 20.36 -4.66
N GLY A 183 9.76 20.14 -3.34
CA GLY A 183 10.03 21.19 -2.34
C GLY A 183 8.85 22.14 -2.10
N ASN A 184 7.69 21.94 -2.75
CA ASN A 184 6.51 22.80 -2.63
C ASN A 184 5.24 21.96 -2.47
N TYR A 185 4.25 22.49 -1.76
CA TYR A 185 2.90 21.90 -1.76
C TYR A 185 2.25 22.08 -3.14
N CYS A 186 1.33 21.17 -3.47
CA CYS A 186 0.59 21.25 -4.74
C CYS A 186 -0.25 22.54 -4.88
N CYS A 187 -0.78 23.05 -3.76
CA CYS A 187 -1.53 24.30 -3.67
C CYS A 187 -1.46 24.84 -2.24
N GLN A 188 -1.81 26.12 -2.05
CA GLN A 188 -1.86 26.74 -0.72
C GLN A 188 -2.98 26.19 0.17
N ASN A 189 -4.12 25.81 -0.42
CA ASN A 189 -5.32 25.35 0.28
C ASN A 189 -5.45 23.81 0.35
N TYR A 190 -4.34 23.07 0.29
CA TYR A 190 -4.37 21.60 0.25
C TYR A 190 -5.13 20.94 1.41
N LEU A 191 -5.15 21.56 2.60
CA LEU A 191 -5.93 21.08 3.75
C LEU A 191 -7.45 21.22 3.53
N GLU A 192 -7.88 22.34 2.94
CA GLU A 192 -9.29 22.53 2.56
C GLU A 192 -9.69 21.55 1.45
N THR A 193 -8.81 21.34 0.46
CA THR A 193 -9.00 20.32 -0.58
C THR A 193 -9.10 18.92 0.03
N LEU A 194 -8.23 18.57 0.99
CA LEU A 194 -8.27 17.27 1.68
C LEU A 194 -9.61 17.07 2.40
N LYS A 195 -10.08 18.08 3.12
CA LYS A 195 -11.40 18.06 3.79
C LYS A 195 -12.54 17.92 2.78
N GLY A 196 -12.52 18.68 1.69
CA GLY A 196 -13.52 18.59 0.63
C GLY A 196 -13.55 17.20 -0.03
N CYS A 197 -12.40 16.57 -0.23
CA CYS A 197 -12.33 15.20 -0.74
C CYS A 197 -12.99 14.20 0.22
N MET A 198 -12.74 14.33 1.53
CA MET A 198 -13.34 13.47 2.56
C MET A 198 -14.86 13.63 2.64
N GLU A 199 -15.35 14.87 2.56
CA GLU A 199 -16.79 15.18 2.54
C GLU A 199 -17.48 14.62 1.29
N ALA A 200 -16.83 14.71 0.12
CA ALA A 200 -17.36 14.21 -1.14
C ALA A 200 -17.53 12.69 -1.17
N VAL A 201 -16.80 11.93 -0.33
CA VAL A 201 -16.87 10.46 -0.27
C VAL A 201 -17.60 9.93 0.96
N LYS A 202 -18.27 10.78 1.74
CA LYS A 202 -18.91 10.40 3.01
C LYS A 202 -19.88 9.23 2.87
N ASP A 203 -20.64 9.19 1.77
CA ASP A 203 -21.66 8.18 1.49
C ASP A 203 -21.10 6.94 0.76
N TYR A 204 -19.81 6.94 0.42
CA TYR A 204 -19.14 5.92 -0.38
C TYR A 204 -18.06 5.20 0.43
N PRO A 205 -18.39 4.19 1.26
CA PRO A 205 -17.45 3.58 2.20
C PRO A 205 -16.25 2.87 1.53
N GLY A 206 -16.39 2.47 0.26
CA GLY A 206 -15.34 1.82 -0.52
C GLY A 206 -14.34 2.75 -1.19
N ILE A 207 -14.49 4.08 -1.06
CA ILE A 207 -13.58 5.06 -1.67
C ILE A 207 -12.46 5.44 -0.71
N ARG A 208 -11.20 5.32 -1.16
CA ARG A 208 -10.01 5.85 -0.49
C ARG A 208 -9.64 7.21 -1.08
N VAL A 209 -9.22 8.14 -0.24
CA VAL A 209 -8.93 9.53 -0.64
C VAL A 209 -7.44 9.77 -0.66
N THR A 210 -6.78 9.55 0.48
CA THR A 210 -5.36 9.86 0.65
C THR A 210 -4.53 8.66 0.22
N GLY A 211 -3.66 8.88 -0.77
CA GLY A 211 -2.65 7.91 -1.17
C GLY A 211 -1.36 8.23 -0.43
N VAL A 212 -0.75 7.26 0.24
CA VAL A 212 0.63 7.33 0.71
C VAL A 212 1.48 6.57 -0.29
N GLU A 213 2.14 7.30 -1.17
CA GLU A 213 2.90 6.75 -2.30
C GLU A 213 4.36 6.49 -1.91
N GLY A 214 4.59 5.50 -1.05
CA GLY A 214 5.92 5.10 -0.59
C GLY A 214 6.90 4.76 -1.71
N TYR A 215 6.41 4.24 -2.85
CA TYR A 215 7.25 3.94 -4.01
C TYR A 215 8.07 5.14 -4.50
N ALA A 216 7.56 6.37 -4.33
CA ALA A 216 8.27 7.57 -4.75
C ALA A 216 9.60 7.76 -4.02
N PHE A 217 9.70 7.33 -2.76
CA PHE A 217 10.97 7.34 -2.03
C PHE A 217 11.93 6.28 -2.57
N ASN A 218 11.43 5.08 -2.85
CA ASN A 218 12.26 4.00 -3.39
C ASN A 218 12.81 4.35 -4.77
N ASP A 219 11.98 4.92 -5.65
CA ASP A 219 12.38 5.43 -6.96
C ASP A 219 13.43 6.55 -6.86
N ALA A 220 13.41 7.32 -5.76
CA ALA A 220 14.42 8.32 -5.43
C ALA A 220 15.68 7.75 -4.74
N GLY A 221 15.77 6.42 -4.58
CA GLY A 221 16.94 5.72 -4.02
C GLY A 221 16.83 5.34 -2.54
N ALA A 222 15.65 5.49 -1.92
CA ALA A 222 15.45 5.06 -0.54
C ALA A 222 15.53 3.53 -0.40
N THR A 223 16.14 3.08 0.69
CA THR A 223 16.13 1.67 1.07
C THR A 223 14.72 1.22 1.51
N ILE A 224 14.49 -0.09 1.64
CA ILE A 224 13.20 -0.66 2.09
C ILE A 224 12.80 -0.12 3.47
N VAL A 225 13.76 -0.01 4.39
CA VAL A 225 13.55 0.53 5.74
C VAL A 225 13.21 2.02 5.68
N GLN A 226 13.88 2.78 4.82
CA GLN A 226 13.60 4.21 4.64
C GLN A 226 12.22 4.45 4.01
N GLU A 227 11.89 3.74 2.92
CA GLU A 227 10.55 3.77 2.30
C GLU A 227 9.48 3.49 3.34
N LEU A 228 9.64 2.42 4.13
CA LEU A 228 8.68 2.04 5.14
C LEU A 228 8.55 3.11 6.24
N GLY A 229 9.67 3.63 6.74
CA GLY A 229 9.68 4.67 7.77
C GLY A 229 9.00 5.95 7.30
N PHE A 230 9.34 6.43 6.10
CA PHE A 230 8.75 7.65 5.53
C PHE A 230 7.26 7.48 5.23
N ALA A 231 6.85 6.34 4.67
CA ALA A 231 5.44 6.06 4.43
C ALA A 231 4.63 6.02 5.74
N MET A 232 5.15 5.37 6.79
CA MET A 232 4.46 5.35 8.10
C MET A 232 4.35 6.75 8.72
N ALA A 233 5.42 7.56 8.61
CA ALA A 233 5.42 8.94 9.08
C ALA A 233 4.38 9.80 8.35
N MET A 234 4.34 9.72 7.00
CA MET A 234 3.32 10.40 6.20
C MET A 234 1.90 9.93 6.55
N GLY A 235 1.69 8.63 6.72
CA GLY A 235 0.39 8.09 7.13
C GLY A 235 -0.06 8.66 8.48
N SER A 236 0.85 8.76 9.45
CA SER A 236 0.57 9.37 10.76
C SER A 236 0.27 10.87 10.64
N GLU A 237 1.01 11.59 9.79
CA GLU A 237 0.75 13.01 9.54
C GLU A 237 -0.63 13.22 8.91
N TYR A 238 -1.03 12.37 7.96
CA TYR A 238 -2.37 12.42 7.39
C TYR A 238 -3.47 12.13 8.39
N MET A 239 -3.26 11.19 9.32
CA MET A 239 -4.18 10.99 10.45
C MET A 239 -4.34 12.28 11.25
N GLN A 240 -3.23 12.93 11.60
CA GLN A 240 -3.24 14.17 12.37
C GLN A 240 -3.94 15.31 11.62
N MET A 241 -3.66 15.49 10.33
CA MET A 241 -4.30 16.51 9.48
C MET A 241 -5.82 16.31 9.43
N LEU A 242 -6.28 15.07 9.22
CA LEU A 242 -7.70 14.74 9.13
C LEU A 242 -8.42 14.88 10.47
N ILE A 243 -7.80 14.44 11.57
CA ILE A 243 -8.37 14.59 12.91
C ILE A 243 -8.48 16.08 13.28
N SER A 244 -7.44 16.86 12.98
CA SER A 244 -7.45 18.31 13.21
C SER A 244 -8.51 19.02 12.36
N ALA A 245 -8.86 18.45 11.20
CA ALA A 245 -9.94 18.93 10.34
C ALA A 245 -11.36 18.51 10.81
N GLY A 246 -11.45 17.73 11.89
CA GLY A 246 -12.71 17.34 12.54
C GLY A 246 -13.21 15.93 12.21
N PHE A 247 -12.42 15.11 11.51
CA PHE A 247 -12.77 13.70 11.26
C PHE A 247 -12.36 12.80 12.43
N THR A 248 -13.10 11.73 12.67
CA THR A 248 -12.69 10.70 13.64
C THR A 248 -11.49 9.90 13.14
N ALA A 249 -10.75 9.24 14.05
CA ALA A 249 -9.64 8.36 13.68
C ALA A 249 -10.08 7.24 12.71
N ASP A 250 -11.24 6.62 12.95
CA ASP A 250 -11.83 5.61 12.05
C ASP A 250 -12.12 6.18 10.65
N GLN A 251 -12.69 7.39 10.58
CA GLN A 251 -12.93 8.06 9.31
C GLN A 251 -11.62 8.38 8.59
N ALA A 252 -10.58 8.82 9.30
CA ALA A 252 -9.29 9.10 8.69
C ALA A 252 -8.59 7.83 8.19
N ALA A 253 -8.41 6.84 9.06
CA ALA A 253 -7.70 5.60 8.75
C ALA A 253 -8.38 4.81 7.63
N SER A 254 -9.72 4.81 7.58
CA SER A 254 -10.47 4.16 6.51
C SER A 254 -10.37 4.87 5.15
N ARG A 255 -9.71 6.03 5.04
CA ARG A 255 -9.56 6.75 3.76
C ARG A 255 -8.13 6.78 3.26
N ILE A 256 -7.19 6.23 4.01
CA ILE A 256 -5.78 6.12 3.62
C ILE A 256 -5.53 4.81 2.86
N LYS A 257 -4.78 4.89 1.76
CA LYS A 257 -4.26 3.77 0.98
C LYS A 257 -2.75 3.89 0.87
N PHE A 258 -2.01 2.81 1.10
CA PHE A 258 -0.55 2.77 0.91
C PHE A 258 -0.19 2.10 -0.41
N THR A 259 0.77 2.66 -1.12
CA THR A 259 1.38 2.09 -2.33
C THR A 259 2.89 2.01 -2.13
N PHE A 260 3.44 0.80 -2.12
CA PHE A 260 4.87 0.55 -1.94
C PHE A 260 5.51 0.06 -3.24
N ALA A 261 6.80 0.35 -3.43
CA ALA A 261 7.61 -0.21 -4.51
C ALA A 261 7.84 -1.71 -4.31
N ILE A 262 8.31 -2.40 -5.36
CA ILE A 262 8.79 -3.77 -5.29
C ILE A 262 10.12 -3.87 -6.02
N GLY A 263 11.19 -4.06 -5.25
CA GLY A 263 12.52 -4.33 -5.75
C GLY A 263 12.84 -5.83 -5.85
N PRO A 264 14.09 -6.15 -6.21
CA PRO A 264 14.53 -7.53 -6.42
C PRO A 264 14.80 -8.32 -5.11
N ASN A 265 14.80 -7.66 -3.94
CA ASN A 265 15.12 -8.29 -2.65
C ASN A 265 13.95 -9.12 -2.10
N TYR A 266 13.70 -10.28 -2.72
CA TYR A 266 12.52 -11.13 -2.48
C TYR A 266 12.07 -11.26 -1.01
N PHE A 267 12.95 -11.70 -0.10
CA PHE A 267 12.59 -11.88 1.31
C PHE A 267 12.34 -10.57 2.06
N LEU A 268 13.10 -9.52 1.72
CA LEU A 268 12.94 -8.22 2.36
C LEU A 268 11.65 -7.54 1.92
N GLU A 269 11.22 -7.72 0.67
CA GLU A 269 9.93 -7.23 0.20
C GLU A 269 8.75 -7.92 0.91
N ILE A 270 8.86 -9.25 1.11
CA ILE A 270 7.88 -9.99 1.93
C ILE A 270 7.85 -9.45 3.36
N ALA A 271 9.03 -9.20 3.96
CA ALA A 271 9.14 -8.64 5.30
C ALA A 271 8.55 -7.22 5.38
N LYS A 272 8.80 -6.37 4.37
CA LYS A 272 8.29 -4.98 4.29
C LYS A 272 6.78 -4.94 4.45
N PHE A 273 6.03 -5.70 3.66
CA PHE A 273 4.57 -5.65 3.75
C PHE A 273 4.02 -6.19 5.07
N ARG A 274 4.68 -7.18 5.66
CA ARG A 274 4.31 -7.71 6.98
C ARG A 274 4.57 -6.67 8.07
N ALA A 275 5.72 -6.01 8.01
CA ALA A 275 6.10 -4.93 8.91
C ALA A 275 5.19 -3.70 8.74
N ALA A 276 4.86 -3.31 7.51
CA ALA A 276 3.94 -2.19 7.24
C ALA A 276 2.58 -2.38 7.92
N ARG A 277 1.98 -3.57 7.85
CA ARG A 277 0.72 -3.86 8.55
C ARG A 277 0.88 -3.81 10.06
N LEU A 278 1.94 -4.40 10.59
CA LEU A 278 2.25 -4.37 12.03
C LEU A 278 2.38 -2.93 12.53
N LEU A 279 3.21 -2.13 11.86
CA LEU A 279 3.47 -0.74 12.22
C LEU A 279 2.21 0.10 12.11
N TRP A 280 1.51 0.04 10.97
CA TRP A 280 0.29 0.80 10.76
C TRP A 280 -0.80 0.45 11.79
N ALA A 281 -0.96 -0.83 12.13
CA ALA A 281 -1.91 -1.25 13.15
C ALA A 281 -1.57 -0.68 14.55
N ASN A 282 -0.29 -0.62 14.92
CA ASN A 282 0.09 -0.02 16.19
C ASN A 282 -0.01 1.50 16.16
N ILE A 283 0.37 2.16 15.06
CA ILE A 283 0.21 3.61 14.89
C ILE A 283 -1.27 4.00 15.03
N THR A 284 -2.15 3.35 14.27
CA THR A 284 -3.59 3.65 14.31
C THR A 284 -4.21 3.39 15.68
N LYS A 285 -3.76 2.33 16.39
CA LYS A 285 -4.21 2.05 17.76
C LYS A 285 -3.92 3.18 18.75
N GLU A 286 -2.83 3.92 18.58
CA GLU A 286 -2.52 5.07 19.45
C GLU A 286 -3.46 6.26 19.21
N TYR A 287 -4.17 6.32 18.08
CA TYR A 287 -5.17 7.35 17.78
C TYR A 287 -6.57 7.03 18.35
N GLY A 288 -6.76 5.86 18.96
CA GLY A 288 -8.04 5.36 19.49
C GLY A 288 -8.73 4.37 18.58
#